data_AF-A0A925XG20-F1
#
_entry.id   AF-A0A925XG20-F1
#
_cell.length_a   1.000
_cell.length_b   1.000
_cell.length_c   1.000
_cell.angle_alpha   90.00
_cell.angle_beta   90.00
_cell.angle_gamma   90.00
#
_symmetry.space_group_name_H-M   'P 1'
#
loop_
_entity.id
_entity.type
_entity.pdbx_description
1 polymer ?
#
loop_
_entity_poly.entity_id
_entity_poly.type
_entity_poly.pdbx_seq_one_letter_code
_entity_poly.pdbx_strand_id
1 'polypeptide(L)'
;FPLLGLPVSGHLLGGVLAAVILGPWAGCLAIAMVLIVQAVLFSDGGLLSLGANILNMGIVGAWGGYAVYAALRRLLGNGTAATVSSAVIAAWLSVLAAAALFCLEFGLSSNVKDVDPRGVFTLMVLYHALIGVGEALITGSVLAFVLSRRADLVPSPAPIGPVREVGRFVVAGVVASLAVAALLAPFKSELPDGLDAVSQRLGLVELEKERPPLLLGDYEIPLPFEGWWSVSLAGLLGTAVVFAGAVVLGSIARWHANRLTLADGSDG
;
A
#
# COMPACT_ATOMS: atom_id res chain seq x y z
N PHE A 1 8.84 1.24 9.02
CA PHE A 1 10.27 0.94 9.22
C PHE A 1 11.00 2.20 9.65
N PRO A 2 11.96 2.15 10.59
CA PRO A 2 12.72 3.33 10.99
C PRO A 2 13.62 3.81 9.84
N LEU A 3 13.74 5.12 9.64
CA LEU A 3 14.76 5.69 8.75
C LEU A 3 16.06 5.87 9.52
N LEU A 4 17.12 5.17 9.08
CA LEU A 4 18.42 5.23 9.75
C LEU A 4 18.92 6.67 9.84
N GLY A 5 19.15 7.14 11.08
CA GLY A 5 19.71 8.46 11.36
C GLY A 5 18.71 9.62 11.37
N LEU A 6 17.40 9.37 11.25
CA LEU A 6 16.38 10.41 11.30
C LEU A 6 15.28 10.08 12.33
N PRO A 7 14.69 11.10 12.98
CA PRO A 7 13.61 10.91 13.95
C PRO A 7 12.24 10.71 13.27
N VAL A 8 12.21 9.97 12.15
CA VAL A 8 11.00 9.74 11.33
C VAL A 8 10.98 8.27 10.91
N SER A 9 9.80 7.67 10.90
CA SER A 9 9.56 6.34 10.36
C SER A 9 8.90 6.41 8.97
N GLY A 10 9.18 5.41 8.14
CA GLY A 10 8.50 5.19 6.88
C GLY A 10 7.39 4.16 7.00
N HIS A 11 6.20 4.51 6.51
CA HIS A 11 5.14 3.54 6.26
C HIS A 11 5.25 3.01 4.83
N LEU A 12 5.12 1.70 4.67
CA LEU A 12 5.21 1.07 3.35
C LEU A 12 3.86 1.19 2.64
N LEU A 13 3.87 1.69 1.40
CA LEU A 13 2.66 1.82 0.57
C LEU A 13 2.39 0.52 -0.21
N GLY A 14 3.43 -0.09 -0.78
CA GLY A 14 3.36 -1.34 -1.55
C GLY A 14 2.63 -1.24 -2.90
N GLY A 15 2.24 -0.04 -3.34
CA GLY A 15 1.31 0.17 -4.45
C GLY A 15 1.87 -0.26 -5.80
N VAL A 16 3.09 0.14 -6.13
CA VAL A 16 3.75 -0.26 -7.38
C VAL A 16 4.01 -1.75 -7.41
N LEU A 17 4.50 -2.33 -6.31
CA LEU A 17 4.71 -3.78 -6.20
C LEU A 17 3.40 -4.55 -6.44
N ALA A 18 2.32 -4.15 -5.77
CA ALA A 18 1.00 -4.76 -5.93
C ALA A 18 0.49 -4.63 -7.37
N ALA A 19 0.61 -3.45 -7.98
CA ALA A 19 0.16 -3.20 -9.34
C ALA A 19 0.99 -3.93 -10.40
N VAL A 20 2.30 -4.09 -10.19
CA VAL A 20 3.17 -4.85 -11.12
C VAL A 20 2.85 -6.35 -11.08
N ILE A 21 2.53 -6.91 -9.91
CA ILE A 21 2.22 -8.35 -9.77
C ILE A 21 0.77 -8.64 -10.18
N LEU A 22 -0.20 -7.83 -9.74
CA LEU A 22 -1.63 -8.10 -9.92
C LEU A 22 -2.23 -7.40 -11.15
N GLY A 23 -1.51 -6.45 -11.75
CA GLY A 23 -2.05 -5.48 -12.70
C GLY A 23 -2.60 -4.22 -12.01
N PRO A 24 -2.75 -3.11 -12.74
CA PRO A 24 -3.01 -1.79 -12.16
C PRO A 24 -4.36 -1.70 -11.44
N TRP A 25 -5.43 -2.27 -12.00
CA TRP A 25 -6.77 -2.23 -11.41
C TRP A 25 -6.86 -3.09 -10.14
N ALA A 26 -6.35 -4.31 -10.19
CA ALA A 26 -6.34 -5.21 -9.03
C ALA A 26 -5.40 -4.70 -7.93
N GLY A 27 -4.25 -4.11 -8.31
CA GLY A 27 -3.35 -3.44 -7.37
C GLY A 27 -4.03 -2.26 -6.65
N CYS A 28 -4.76 -1.40 -7.37
CA CYS A 28 -5.54 -0.33 -6.75
C CYS A 28 -6.58 -0.85 -5.76
N LEU A 29 -7.32 -1.89 -6.15
CA LEU A 29 -8.33 -2.50 -5.29
C LEU A 29 -7.71 -3.11 -4.04
N ALA A 30 -6.53 -3.74 -4.18
CA ALA A 30 -5.79 -4.29 -3.04
C ALA A 30 -5.37 -3.18 -2.06
N ILE A 31 -4.81 -2.07 -2.55
CA ILE A 31 -4.45 -0.92 -1.70
C ILE A 31 -5.69 -0.30 -1.06
N ALA A 32 -6.77 -0.10 -1.80
CA ALA A 32 -8.02 0.44 -1.25
C ALA A 32 -8.56 -0.42 -0.09
N MET A 33 -8.49 -1.75 -0.22
CA MET A 33 -8.91 -2.67 0.84
C MET A 33 -8.02 -2.59 2.08
N VAL A 34 -6.70 -2.46 1.90
CA VAL A 34 -5.77 -2.22 3.01
C VAL A 34 -6.14 -0.93 3.75
N LEU A 35 -6.38 0.17 3.01
CA LEU A 35 -6.76 1.46 3.58
C LEU A 35 -8.10 1.43 4.33
N ILE A 36 -9.09 0.67 3.82
CA ILE A 36 -10.36 0.47 4.51
C ILE A 36 -10.14 -0.24 5.84
N VAL A 37 -9.33 -1.30 5.85
CA VAL A 37 -9.02 -2.03 7.09
C VAL A 37 -8.23 -1.14 8.05
N GLN A 38 -7.28 -0.34 7.57
CA GLN A 38 -6.55 0.63 8.40
C GLN A 38 -7.47 1.64 9.08
N ALA A 39 -8.37 2.27 8.32
CA ALA A 39 -9.28 3.27 8.85
C ALA A 39 -10.33 2.69 9.82
N VAL A 40 -10.85 1.49 9.54
CA VAL A 40 -11.95 0.87 10.32
C VAL A 40 -11.43 0.09 11.52
N LEU A 41 -10.33 -0.66 11.36
CA LEU A 41 -9.86 -1.57 12.39
C LEU A 41 -8.79 -0.94 13.27
N PHE A 42 -7.85 -0.22 12.67
CA PHE A 42 -6.65 0.28 13.34
C PHE A 42 -6.71 1.75 13.75
N SER A 43 -7.80 2.45 13.44
CA SER A 43 -7.89 3.91 13.57
C SER A 43 -6.79 4.67 12.81
N ASP A 44 -6.14 4.01 11.87
CA ASP A 44 -5.04 4.56 11.08
C ASP A 44 -5.60 5.12 9.77
N GLY A 45 -5.70 6.45 9.72
CA GLY A 45 -6.44 7.18 8.70
C GLY A 45 -7.91 7.44 9.07
N GLY A 46 -8.43 8.59 8.64
CA GLY A 46 -9.82 8.99 8.90
C GLY A 46 -10.80 8.37 7.90
N LEU A 47 -11.97 7.92 8.37
CA LEU A 47 -13.05 7.48 7.47
C LEU A 47 -13.50 8.57 6.48
N LEU A 48 -13.46 9.83 6.91
CA LEU A 48 -13.78 10.97 6.06
C LEU A 48 -12.66 11.31 5.06
N SER A 49 -11.40 11.02 5.40
CA SER A 49 -10.26 11.19 4.49
C SER A 49 -9.98 9.95 3.65
N LEU A 50 -10.74 8.86 3.81
CA LEU A 50 -10.54 7.59 3.10
C LEU A 50 -10.55 7.77 1.58
N GLY A 51 -11.42 8.64 1.04
CA GLY A 51 -11.44 8.95 -0.39
C GLY A 51 -10.14 9.57 -0.89
N ALA A 52 -9.62 10.57 -0.17
CA ALA A 52 -8.33 11.20 -0.47
C ALA A 52 -7.17 10.20 -0.33
N ASN A 53 -7.19 9.36 0.71
CA ASN A 53 -6.19 8.31 0.90
C ASN A 53 -6.18 7.30 -0.25
N ILE A 54 -7.35 6.86 -0.73
CA ILE A 54 -7.47 5.97 -1.89
C ILE A 54 -6.99 6.66 -3.17
N LEU A 55 -7.28 7.97 -3.35
CA LEU A 55 -6.79 8.73 -4.49
C LEU A 55 -5.26 8.84 -4.49
N ASN A 56 -4.66 9.21 -3.36
CA ASN A 56 -3.22 9.35 -3.20
C ASN A 56 -2.48 8.01 -3.34
N MET A 57 -2.88 6.99 -2.58
CA MET A 57 -2.11 5.74 -2.48
C MET A 57 -2.59 4.66 -3.44
N GLY A 58 -3.90 4.55 -3.67
CA GLY A 58 -4.47 3.61 -4.62
C GLY A 58 -4.27 4.09 -6.06
N ILE A 59 -4.85 5.23 -6.42
CA ILE A 59 -4.82 5.72 -7.80
C ILE A 59 -3.43 6.26 -8.17
N VAL A 60 -2.90 7.28 -7.47
CA VAL A 60 -1.59 7.84 -7.82
C VAL A 60 -0.46 6.87 -7.48
N GLY A 61 -0.46 6.32 -6.27
CA GLY A 61 0.57 5.38 -5.81
C GLY A 61 0.62 4.07 -6.60
N ALA A 62 -0.50 3.35 -6.75
CA ALA A 62 -0.52 2.06 -7.44
C ALA A 62 -0.75 2.19 -8.96
N TRP A 63 -1.86 2.80 -9.39
CA TRP A 63 -2.15 2.93 -10.83
C TRP A 63 -1.14 3.82 -11.55
N GLY A 64 -0.92 5.03 -11.03
CA GLY A 64 0.00 6.01 -11.59
C GLY A 64 1.44 5.50 -11.59
N GLY A 65 1.87 4.89 -10.49
CA GLY A 65 3.14 4.19 -10.41
C GLY A 65 3.28 3.06 -11.44
N TYR A 66 2.23 2.26 -11.67
CA TYR A 66 2.22 1.26 -12.75
C TYR A 66 2.33 1.90 -14.14
N ALA A 67 1.69 3.05 -14.37
CA ALA A 67 1.82 3.76 -15.64
C ALA A 67 3.27 4.23 -15.89
N VAL A 68 3.95 4.72 -14.85
CA VAL A 68 5.39 5.06 -14.91
C VAL A 68 6.23 3.81 -15.19
N TYR A 69 5.98 2.71 -14.47
CA TYR A 69 6.64 1.43 -14.71
C TYR A 69 6.46 0.95 -16.16
N ALA A 70 5.23 0.99 -16.69
CA ALA A 70 4.93 0.57 -18.05
C ALA A 70 5.60 1.47 -19.10
N ALA A 71 5.69 2.78 -18.85
CA ALA A 71 6.42 3.70 -19.70
C ALA A 71 7.93 3.40 -19.71
N LEU A 72 8.53 3.19 -18.54
CA LEU A 72 9.95 2.82 -18.41
C LEU A 72 10.26 1.48 -19.07
N ARG A 73 9.36 0.50 -18.97
CA ARG A 73 9.47 -0.79 -19.67
C ARG A 73 9.49 -0.66 -21.19
N ARG A 74 8.75 0.30 -21.74
CA ARG A 74 8.78 0.58 -23.18
C ARG A 74 10.12 1.19 -23.62
N LEU A 75 10.80 1.92 -22.74
CA LEU A 75 12.08 2.59 -23.02
C LEU A 75 13.29 1.67 -22.79
N LEU A 76 13.31 0.94 -21.66
CA LEU A 76 14.43 0.09 -21.24
C LEU A 76 14.38 -1.33 -21.82
N GLY A 77 13.24 -1.70 -22.44
CA GLY A 77 13.05 -2.98 -23.10
C GLY A 77 12.70 -4.13 -22.15
N ASN A 78 12.96 -5.34 -22.62
CA ASN A 78 12.57 -6.58 -21.95
C ASN A 78 13.75 -7.18 -21.17
N GLY A 79 13.43 -7.89 -20.09
CA GLY A 79 14.41 -8.59 -19.24
C GLY A 79 14.27 -8.23 -17.76
N THR A 80 14.82 -9.08 -16.90
CA THR A 80 14.71 -8.98 -15.43
C THR A 80 15.27 -7.66 -14.90
N ALA A 81 16.45 -7.26 -15.37
CA ALA A 81 17.08 -6.01 -14.93
C ALA A 81 16.22 -4.79 -15.27
N ALA A 82 15.68 -4.72 -16.50
CA ALA A 82 14.77 -3.66 -16.92
C ALA A 82 13.45 -3.69 -16.14
N THR A 83 12.94 -4.87 -15.77
CA THR A 83 11.72 -5.01 -14.95
C THR A 83 11.95 -4.43 -13.56
N VAL A 84 13.02 -4.85 -12.90
CA VAL A 84 13.33 -4.45 -11.53
C VAL A 84 13.69 -2.96 -11.48
N SER A 85 14.54 -2.47 -12.37
CA SER A 85 14.92 -1.04 -12.39
C SER A 85 13.71 -0.13 -12.67
N SER A 86 12.84 -0.52 -13.60
CA SER A 86 11.59 0.24 -13.87
C SER A 86 10.69 0.29 -12.64
N ALA A 87 10.55 -0.82 -11.91
CA ALA A 87 9.71 -0.89 -10.72
C ALA A 87 10.30 -0.08 -9.55
N VAL A 88 11.62 -0.11 -9.36
CA VAL A 88 12.34 0.71 -8.35
C VAL A 88 12.13 2.19 -8.61
N ILE A 89 12.36 2.65 -9.84
CA ILE A 89 12.18 4.07 -10.21
C ILE A 89 10.72 4.48 -10.07
N ALA A 90 9.78 3.64 -10.55
CA ALA A 90 8.36 3.90 -10.44
C ALA A 90 7.88 3.97 -9.00
N ALA A 91 8.34 3.07 -8.12
CA ALA A 91 8.01 3.07 -6.70
C ALA A 91 8.43 4.39 -6.04
N TRP A 92 9.68 4.81 -6.25
CA TRP A 92 10.18 6.08 -5.69
C TRP A 92 9.38 7.29 -6.18
N LEU A 93 9.15 7.39 -7.50
CA LEU A 93 8.38 8.48 -8.09
C LEU A 93 6.91 8.49 -7.64
N SER A 94 6.30 7.31 -7.45
CA SER A 94 4.90 7.20 -7.02
C SER A 94 4.68 7.74 -5.60
N VAL A 95 5.63 7.49 -4.68
CA VAL A 95 5.59 7.99 -3.31
C VAL A 95 5.67 9.52 -3.31
N LEU A 96 6.57 10.09 -4.12
CA LEU A 96 6.67 11.55 -4.28
C LEU A 96 5.42 12.17 -4.89
N ALA A 97 4.85 11.54 -5.90
CA ALA A 97 3.63 12.00 -6.55
C ALA A 97 2.44 11.98 -5.58
N ALA A 98 2.29 10.92 -4.78
CA ALA A 98 1.26 10.81 -3.76
C ALA A 98 1.44 11.88 -2.65
N ALA A 99 2.67 12.11 -2.18
CA ALA A 99 2.98 13.14 -1.20
C ALA A 99 2.69 14.56 -1.72
N ALA A 100 3.02 14.83 -2.99
CA ALA A 100 2.72 16.10 -3.63
C ALA A 100 1.21 16.32 -3.83
N LEU A 101 0.46 15.27 -4.21
CA LEU A 101 -0.99 15.35 -4.33
C LEU A 101 -1.65 15.59 -2.96
N PHE A 102 -1.19 14.90 -1.90
CA PHE A 102 -1.63 15.19 -0.54
C PHE A 102 -1.45 16.68 -0.19
N CYS A 103 -0.29 17.28 -0.52
CA CYS A 103 -0.07 18.70 -0.24
C CYS A 103 -1.04 19.61 -1.00
N LEU A 104 -1.41 19.24 -2.23
CA LEU A 104 -2.42 19.97 -3.01
C LEU A 104 -3.80 19.86 -2.36
N GLU A 105 -4.22 18.64 -2.00
CA GLU A 105 -5.50 18.40 -1.32
C GLU A 105 -5.57 19.12 0.02
N PHE A 106 -4.48 19.07 0.79
CA PHE A 106 -4.34 19.75 2.06
C PHE A 106 -4.44 21.28 1.88
N GLY A 107 -3.74 21.85 0.90
CA GLY A 107 -3.81 23.29 0.61
C GLY A 107 -5.18 23.76 0.11
N LEU A 108 -5.97 22.88 -0.51
CA LEU A 108 -7.34 23.15 -0.93
C LEU A 108 -8.36 22.99 0.23
N SER A 109 -7.96 22.40 1.34
CA SER A 109 -8.83 22.18 2.50
C SER A 109 -9.13 23.50 3.22
N SER A 110 -10.41 23.75 3.53
CA SER A 110 -10.89 25.01 4.13
C SER A 110 -10.35 25.30 5.52
N ASN A 111 -9.76 24.30 6.19
CA ASN A 111 -9.28 24.38 7.57
C ASN A 111 -7.80 24.79 7.68
N VAL A 112 -7.15 25.13 6.56
CA VAL A 112 -5.68 25.29 6.46
C VAL A 112 -5.26 26.77 6.26
N LYS A 113 -6.13 27.73 6.58
CA LYS A 113 -5.92 29.16 6.26
C LYS A 113 -4.70 29.79 6.95
N ASP A 114 -4.23 29.22 8.04
CA ASP A 114 -3.11 29.73 8.85
C ASP A 114 -1.83 28.88 8.75
N VAL A 115 -1.75 27.94 7.80
CA VAL A 115 -0.59 27.05 7.64
C VAL A 115 0.24 27.46 6.43
N ASP A 116 1.58 27.52 6.57
CA ASP A 116 2.48 27.79 5.45
C ASP A 116 2.51 26.62 4.45
N PRO A 117 1.94 26.78 3.23
CA PRO A 117 1.87 25.70 2.26
C PRO A 117 3.25 25.26 1.75
N ARG A 118 4.23 26.17 1.76
CA ARG A 118 5.59 25.87 1.28
C ARG A 118 6.34 24.99 2.27
N GLY A 119 6.21 25.26 3.56
CA GLY A 119 6.72 24.44 4.65
C GLY A 119 6.15 23.03 4.61
N VAL A 120 4.82 22.89 4.49
CA VAL A 120 4.15 21.57 4.34
C VAL A 120 4.71 20.83 3.14
N PHE A 121 4.70 21.43 1.96
CA PHE A 121 5.17 20.79 0.74
C PHE A 121 6.63 20.33 0.85
N THR A 122 7.50 21.20 1.35
CA THR A 122 8.93 20.92 1.44
C THR A 122 9.23 19.77 2.41
N LEU A 123 8.65 19.80 3.61
CA LEU A 123 8.87 18.74 4.59
C LEU A 123 8.21 17.43 4.15
N MET A 124 7.01 17.49 3.59
CA MET A 124 6.27 16.31 3.13
C MET A 124 7.03 15.59 2.01
N VAL A 125 7.45 16.32 0.97
CA VAL A 125 8.24 15.76 -0.13
C VAL A 125 9.61 15.26 0.35
N LEU A 126 10.27 15.98 1.27
CA LEU A 126 11.59 15.60 1.78
C LEU A 126 11.55 14.27 2.55
N TYR A 127 10.62 14.12 3.50
CA TYR A 127 10.47 12.87 4.24
C TYR A 127 10.04 11.73 3.33
N HIS A 128 9.09 11.98 2.43
CA HIS A 128 8.62 10.96 1.50
C HIS A 128 9.65 10.59 0.42
N ALA A 129 10.60 11.47 0.09
CA ALA A 129 11.73 11.11 -0.76
C ALA A 129 12.61 10.03 -0.12
N LEU A 130 12.82 10.11 1.19
CA LEU A 130 13.61 9.13 1.95
C LEU A 130 12.84 7.84 2.20
N ILE A 131 11.56 7.95 2.58
CA ILE A 131 10.65 6.80 2.71
C ILE A 131 10.56 6.07 1.36
N GLY A 132 10.45 6.83 0.26
CA GLY A 132 10.42 6.30 -1.10
C GLY A 132 11.66 5.50 -1.47
N VAL A 133 12.84 5.79 -0.90
CA VAL A 133 14.04 4.95 -1.12
C VAL A 133 13.84 3.58 -0.50
N GLY A 134 13.31 3.51 0.73
CA GLY A 134 12.96 2.25 1.38
C GLY A 134 11.91 1.46 0.57
N GLU A 135 10.84 2.14 0.14
CA GLU A 135 9.80 1.56 -0.71
C GLU A 135 10.37 0.97 -2.01
N ALA A 136 11.26 1.71 -2.68
CA ALA A 136 11.88 1.30 -3.92
C ALA A 136 12.81 0.08 -3.73
N LEU A 137 13.61 0.07 -2.66
CA LEU A 137 14.48 -1.07 -2.31
C LEU A 137 13.68 -2.33 -1.99
N ILE A 138 12.60 -2.21 -1.21
CA ILE A 138 11.73 -3.34 -0.88
C ILE A 138 11.03 -3.84 -2.15
N THR A 139 10.45 -2.95 -2.95
CA THR A 139 9.79 -3.29 -4.22
C THR A 139 10.75 -4.03 -5.16
N GLY A 140 11.95 -3.50 -5.37
CA GLY A 140 12.95 -4.11 -6.23
C GLY A 140 13.42 -5.47 -5.72
N SER A 141 13.65 -5.60 -4.41
CA SER A 141 14.14 -6.84 -3.79
C SER A 141 13.09 -7.96 -3.85
N VAL A 142 11.83 -7.64 -3.53
CA VAL A 142 10.72 -8.61 -3.62
C VAL A 142 10.50 -9.02 -5.08
N LEU A 143 10.48 -8.05 -6.00
CA LEU A 143 10.27 -8.35 -7.42
C LEU A 143 11.40 -9.18 -8.02
N ALA A 144 12.66 -8.88 -7.69
CA ALA A 144 13.81 -9.68 -8.10
C ALA A 144 13.72 -11.11 -7.54
N PHE A 145 13.33 -11.27 -6.27
CA PHE A 145 13.12 -12.58 -5.67
C PHE A 145 12.00 -13.36 -6.38
N VAL A 146 10.84 -12.73 -6.63
CA VAL A 146 9.73 -13.35 -7.35
C VAL A 146 10.17 -13.78 -8.75
N LEU A 147 10.83 -12.92 -9.51
CA LEU A 147 11.33 -13.25 -10.86
C LEU A 147 12.35 -14.39 -10.85
N SER A 148 13.15 -14.53 -9.79
CA SER A 148 14.13 -15.63 -9.66
C SER A 148 13.50 -17.00 -9.35
N ARG A 149 12.26 -17.02 -8.82
CA ARG A 149 11.59 -18.25 -8.35
C ARG A 149 10.33 -18.61 -9.15
N ARG A 150 9.64 -17.60 -9.67
CA ARG A 150 8.31 -17.63 -10.27
C ARG A 150 8.12 -16.45 -11.25
N ALA A 151 8.90 -16.45 -12.33
CA ALA A 151 8.79 -15.43 -13.37
C ALA A 151 7.40 -15.37 -14.03
N ASP A 152 6.64 -16.45 -13.95
CA ASP A 152 5.25 -16.59 -14.40
C ASP A 152 4.25 -15.67 -13.68
N LEU A 153 4.57 -15.21 -12.47
CA LEU A 153 3.69 -14.35 -11.68
C LEU A 153 3.77 -12.87 -12.06
N VAL A 154 4.78 -12.46 -12.82
CA VAL A 154 4.89 -11.09 -13.31
C VAL A 154 4.38 -11.09 -14.74
N PRO A 155 3.20 -10.51 -15.02
CA PRO A 155 2.64 -10.52 -16.36
C PRO A 155 3.63 -9.90 -17.35
N SER A 156 4.05 -10.67 -18.35
CA SER A 156 4.61 -10.08 -19.57
C SER A 156 3.46 -9.44 -20.37
N PRO A 157 3.73 -8.49 -21.28
CA PRO A 157 2.70 -7.91 -22.16
C PRO A 157 1.98 -8.92 -23.09
N ALA A 158 2.29 -10.21 -22.98
CA ALA A 158 1.69 -11.29 -23.74
C ALA A 158 0.32 -11.70 -23.13
N PRO A 159 -0.57 -12.31 -23.92
CA PRO A 159 -1.89 -12.73 -23.43
C PRO A 159 -1.80 -13.64 -22.21
N ILE A 160 -2.70 -13.42 -21.25
CA ILE A 160 -2.80 -14.21 -20.01
C ILE A 160 -3.16 -15.65 -20.39
N GLY A 161 -2.19 -16.56 -20.30
CA GLY A 161 -2.43 -18.00 -20.40
C GLY A 161 -3.10 -18.56 -19.14
N PRO A 162 -3.70 -19.76 -19.19
CA PRO A 162 -4.33 -20.38 -18.02
C PRO A 162 -3.29 -20.61 -16.91
N VAL A 163 -3.53 -20.01 -15.75
CA VAL A 163 -2.61 -20.08 -14.61
C VAL A 163 -2.76 -21.45 -13.92
N ARG A 164 -1.89 -22.41 -14.25
CA ARG A 164 -1.79 -23.70 -13.56
C ARG A 164 -0.91 -23.53 -12.31
N GLU A 165 -1.49 -23.75 -11.13
CA GLU A 165 -0.84 -23.78 -9.80
C GLU A 165 -0.71 -22.48 -8.98
N VAL A 166 -1.71 -21.59 -9.05
CA VAL A 166 -1.81 -20.42 -8.16
C VAL A 166 -1.91 -20.81 -6.67
N GLY A 167 -2.58 -21.93 -6.36
CA GLY A 167 -2.96 -22.29 -4.99
C GLY A 167 -1.78 -22.42 -4.02
N ARG A 168 -0.71 -23.15 -4.41
CA ARG A 168 0.45 -23.36 -3.52
C ARG A 168 1.23 -22.07 -3.28
N PHE A 169 1.31 -21.19 -4.27
CA PHE A 169 1.98 -19.91 -4.13
C PHE A 169 1.18 -18.92 -3.29
N VAL A 170 -0.16 -18.88 -3.45
CA VAL A 170 -1.03 -18.10 -2.58
C VAL A 170 -0.90 -18.55 -1.13
N VAL A 171 -0.90 -19.86 -0.86
CA VAL A 171 -0.67 -20.38 0.49
C VAL A 171 0.70 -19.97 1.02
N ALA A 172 1.76 -20.09 0.22
CA ALA A 172 3.10 -19.65 0.62
C ALA A 172 3.16 -18.14 0.90
N GLY A 173 2.49 -17.31 0.09
CA GLY A 173 2.40 -15.87 0.29
C GLY A 173 1.64 -15.50 1.57
N VAL A 174 0.52 -16.18 1.86
CA VAL A 174 -0.24 -16.00 3.11
C VAL A 174 0.58 -16.44 4.31
N VAL A 175 1.28 -17.58 4.23
CA VAL A 175 2.16 -18.03 5.32
C VAL A 175 3.29 -17.02 5.55
N ALA A 176 3.89 -16.49 4.48
CA ALA A 176 4.93 -15.47 4.59
C ALA A 176 4.39 -14.16 5.19
N SER A 177 3.21 -13.68 4.77
CA SER A 177 2.63 -12.45 5.32
C SER A 177 2.26 -12.62 6.80
N LEU A 178 1.69 -13.76 7.19
CA LEU A 178 1.39 -14.08 8.59
C LEU A 178 2.66 -14.22 9.42
N ALA A 179 3.72 -14.82 8.88
CA ALA A 179 5.01 -14.90 9.56
C ALA A 179 5.63 -13.51 9.78
N VAL A 180 5.57 -12.64 8.77
CA VAL A 180 6.01 -11.24 8.89
C VAL A 180 5.18 -10.51 9.94
N ALA A 181 3.85 -10.64 9.91
CA ALA A 181 2.98 -10.01 10.90
C ALA A 181 3.24 -10.53 12.32
N ALA A 182 3.45 -11.83 12.50
CA ALA A 182 3.69 -12.41 13.81
C ALA A 182 5.07 -12.04 14.38
N LEU A 183 6.11 -12.05 13.54
CA LEU A 183 7.50 -11.99 13.99
C LEU A 183 8.14 -10.60 13.87
N LEU A 184 7.72 -9.80 12.88
CA LEU A 184 8.34 -8.51 12.59
C LEU A 184 7.50 -7.31 13.03
N ALA A 185 6.17 -7.46 13.14
CA ALA A 185 5.29 -6.36 13.56
C ALA A 185 5.63 -5.77 14.94
N PRO A 186 6.04 -6.55 15.97
CA PRO A 186 6.45 -5.99 17.27
C PRO A 186 7.65 -5.05 17.20
N PHE A 187 8.46 -5.16 16.14
CA PHE A 187 9.61 -4.28 15.90
C PHE A 187 9.23 -3.05 15.06
N LYS A 188 7.95 -2.66 15.05
CA LYS A 188 7.48 -1.39 14.50
C LYS A 188 8.26 -0.24 15.17
N SER A 189 8.56 0.78 14.38
CA SER A 189 9.19 2.00 14.88
C SER A 189 8.18 2.83 15.67
N GLU A 190 8.57 3.32 16.84
CA GLU A 190 7.78 4.27 17.64
C GLU A 190 7.92 5.72 17.16
N LEU A 191 8.86 6.00 16.25
CA LEU A 191 9.03 7.33 15.64
C LEU A 191 7.81 7.71 14.79
N PRO A 192 7.42 9.01 14.77
CA PRO A 192 6.31 9.49 13.95
C PRO A 192 6.55 9.16 12.48
N ASP A 193 5.49 8.82 11.77
CA ASP A 193 5.60 8.58 10.33
C ASP A 193 5.87 9.88 9.55
N GLY A 194 6.03 9.79 8.23
CA GLY A 194 6.33 10.97 7.41
C GLY A 194 5.28 12.08 7.50
N LEU A 195 4.00 11.73 7.65
CA LEU A 195 2.91 12.70 7.75
C LEU A 195 2.84 13.30 9.16
N ASP A 196 2.92 12.46 10.18
CA ASP A 196 2.93 12.86 11.58
C ASP A 196 4.13 13.73 11.91
N ALA A 197 5.30 13.42 11.34
CA ALA A 197 6.50 14.22 11.52
C ALA A 197 6.36 15.64 10.92
N VAL A 198 5.66 15.78 9.78
CA VAL A 198 5.31 17.10 9.22
C VAL A 198 4.32 17.82 10.14
N SER A 199 3.28 17.11 10.59
CA SER A 199 2.26 17.65 11.48
C SER A 199 2.87 18.20 12.77
N GLN A 200 3.72 17.41 13.44
CA GLN A 200 4.41 17.81 14.68
C GLN A 200 5.34 18.99 14.47
N ARG A 201 6.12 19.02 13.38
CA ARG A 201 7.06 20.12 13.10
C ARG A 201 6.39 21.45 12.79
N LEU A 202 5.18 21.39 12.23
CA LEU A 202 4.41 22.58 11.87
C LEU A 202 3.35 22.93 12.92
N GLY A 203 3.27 22.20 14.04
CA GLY A 203 2.31 22.46 15.10
C GLY A 203 0.85 22.15 14.72
N LEU A 204 0.62 21.28 13.73
CA LEU A 204 -0.73 20.96 13.23
C LEU A 204 -1.50 19.98 14.13
N VAL A 205 -0.83 19.42 15.14
CA VAL A 205 -1.39 18.43 16.09
C VAL A 205 -2.59 19.01 16.86
N GLU A 206 -2.61 20.32 17.11
CA GLU A 206 -3.70 21.00 17.82
C GLU A 206 -5.03 21.03 17.03
N LEU A 207 -4.96 20.80 15.71
CA LEU A 207 -6.14 20.70 14.85
C LEU A 207 -6.75 19.29 14.85
N GLU A 208 -6.06 18.32 15.45
CA GLU A 208 -6.50 16.93 15.52
C GLU A 208 -7.53 16.76 16.64
N LYS A 209 -8.79 16.53 16.27
CA LYS A 209 -9.83 16.19 17.24
C LYS A 209 -9.62 14.77 17.74
N GLU A 210 -9.64 14.60 19.06
CA GLU A 210 -9.68 13.29 19.70
C GLU A 210 -10.77 12.42 19.05
N ARG A 211 -10.37 11.24 18.59
CA ARG A 211 -11.28 10.26 18.02
C ARG A 211 -11.52 9.17 19.06
N PRO A 212 -12.76 8.68 19.20
CA PRO A 212 -12.97 7.51 20.03
C PRO A 212 -12.17 6.33 19.46
N PRO A 213 -11.42 5.58 20.30
CA PRO A 213 -10.62 4.46 19.83
C PRO A 213 -11.51 3.40 19.18
N LEU A 214 -11.14 2.93 17.98
CA LEU A 214 -11.79 1.76 17.35
C LEU A 214 -11.22 0.45 17.93
N LEU A 215 -11.76 -0.66 17.46
CA LEU A 215 -11.54 -2.02 17.99
C LEU A 215 -10.05 -2.39 18.19
N LEU A 216 -9.15 -1.94 17.32
CA LEU A 216 -7.69 -2.18 17.41
C LEU A 216 -6.89 -0.87 17.18
N GLY A 217 -7.34 0.24 17.77
CA GLY A 217 -6.66 1.54 17.66
C GLY A 217 -5.15 1.43 17.89
N ASP A 218 -4.37 2.15 17.08
CA ASP A 218 -2.90 2.19 17.15
C ASP A 218 -2.20 0.83 16.99
N TYR A 219 -2.88 -0.14 16.38
CA TYR A 219 -2.41 -1.52 16.19
C TYR A 219 -2.25 -2.29 17.50
N GLU A 220 -3.03 -1.96 18.52
CA GLU A 220 -3.04 -2.65 19.80
C GLU A 220 -4.40 -3.27 20.10
N ILE A 221 -4.38 -4.36 20.87
CA ILE A 221 -5.59 -5.02 21.33
C ILE A 221 -6.01 -4.37 22.66
N PRO A 222 -7.27 -3.94 22.81
CA PRO A 222 -7.76 -3.26 24.01
C PRO A 222 -8.00 -4.26 25.15
N LEU A 223 -6.95 -4.96 25.57
CA LEU A 223 -6.94 -5.86 26.71
C LEU A 223 -6.10 -5.25 27.85
N PRO A 224 -6.45 -5.53 29.11
CA PRO A 224 -5.75 -4.98 30.28
C PRO A 224 -4.33 -5.56 30.48
N PHE A 225 -3.83 -6.32 29.53
CA PHE A 225 -2.51 -6.94 29.56
C PHE A 225 -1.67 -6.38 28.42
N GLU A 226 -0.74 -5.48 28.76
CA GLU A 226 0.23 -4.97 27.80
C GLU A 226 1.27 -6.04 27.47
N GLY A 227 1.70 -6.10 26.22
CA GLY A 227 2.76 -7.00 25.81
C GLY A 227 3.12 -6.90 24.34
N TRP A 228 4.37 -7.26 24.03
CA TRP A 228 4.94 -7.28 22.69
C TRP A 228 4.13 -8.10 21.66
N TRP A 229 3.29 -9.02 22.13
CA TRP A 229 2.41 -9.86 21.32
C TRP A 229 1.14 -9.14 20.83
N SER A 230 0.75 -8.02 21.46
CA SER A 230 -0.46 -7.26 21.11
C SER A 230 -0.40 -6.79 19.65
N VAL A 231 0.73 -6.17 19.27
CA VAL A 231 0.99 -5.71 17.90
C VAL A 231 1.06 -6.87 16.90
N SER A 232 1.66 -8.01 17.29
CA SER A 232 1.66 -9.22 16.44
C SER A 232 0.24 -9.71 16.16
N LEU A 233 -0.60 -9.80 17.19
CA LEU A 233 -1.94 -10.33 17.06
C LEU A 233 -2.85 -9.35 16.30
N ALA A 234 -2.71 -8.04 16.52
CA ALA A 234 -3.34 -7.02 15.69
C ALA A 234 -2.93 -7.14 14.21
N GLY A 235 -1.63 -7.30 13.93
CA GLY A 235 -1.12 -7.52 12.58
C GLY A 235 -1.64 -8.81 11.92
N LEU A 236 -1.74 -9.91 12.67
CA LEU A 236 -2.32 -11.17 12.20
C LEU A 236 -3.80 -11.01 11.85
N LEU A 237 -4.58 -10.36 12.72
CA LEU A 237 -6.00 -10.10 12.51
C LEU A 237 -6.22 -9.21 11.28
N GLY A 238 -5.48 -8.10 11.17
CA GLY A 238 -5.55 -7.23 9.99
C GLY A 238 -5.24 -7.97 8.69
N THR A 239 -4.18 -8.77 8.68
CA THR A 239 -3.78 -9.58 7.52
C THR A 239 -4.88 -10.58 7.14
N ALA A 240 -5.49 -11.25 8.13
CA ALA A 240 -6.57 -12.19 7.90
C ALA A 240 -7.83 -11.51 7.35
N VAL A 241 -8.19 -10.33 7.86
CA VAL A 241 -9.35 -9.54 7.39
C VAL A 241 -9.16 -9.08 5.95
N VAL A 242 -7.98 -8.53 5.61
CA VAL A 242 -7.67 -8.12 4.22
C VAL A 242 -7.73 -9.34 3.29
N PHE A 243 -7.16 -10.47 3.68
CA PHE A 243 -7.19 -11.68 2.88
C PHE A 243 -8.61 -12.22 2.67
N ALA A 244 -9.42 -12.27 3.72
CA ALA A 244 -10.81 -12.68 3.63
C ALA A 244 -11.60 -11.76 2.69
N GLY A 245 -11.42 -10.44 2.80
CA GLY A 245 -12.01 -9.46 1.89
C GLY A 245 -11.62 -9.70 0.44
N ALA A 246 -10.34 -9.98 0.18
CA ALA A 246 -9.83 -10.29 -1.16
C ALA A 246 -10.52 -11.53 -1.76
N VAL A 247 -10.65 -12.59 -0.96
CA VAL A 247 -11.28 -13.85 -1.37
C VAL A 247 -12.75 -13.64 -1.68
N VAL A 248 -13.47 -12.88 -0.85
CA VAL A 248 -14.89 -12.57 -1.06
C VAL A 248 -15.09 -11.77 -2.35
N LEU A 249 -14.36 -10.66 -2.53
CA LEU A 249 -14.43 -9.83 -3.73
C LEU A 249 -14.09 -10.64 -4.99
N GLY A 250 -13.01 -11.42 -4.95
CA GLY A 250 -12.64 -12.29 -6.06
C GLY A 250 -13.69 -13.36 -6.37
N SER A 251 -14.38 -13.87 -5.36
CA SER A 251 -15.46 -14.86 -5.53
C SER A 251 -16.70 -14.24 -6.18
N ILE A 252 -17.07 -13.03 -5.76
CA ILE A 252 -18.17 -12.26 -6.35
C ILE A 252 -17.86 -11.93 -7.82
N ALA A 253 -16.66 -11.44 -8.11
CA ALA A 253 -16.24 -11.11 -9.48
C ALA A 253 -16.29 -12.33 -10.40
N ARG A 254 -15.77 -13.49 -9.95
CA ARG A 254 -15.85 -14.74 -10.70
C ARG A 254 -17.30 -15.18 -10.93
N TRP A 255 -18.14 -15.07 -9.92
CA TRP A 255 -19.56 -15.42 -10.03
C TRP A 255 -20.29 -14.57 -11.08
N HIS A 256 -20.04 -13.25 -11.12
CA HIS A 256 -20.59 -12.37 -12.14
C HIS A 256 -20.09 -12.69 -13.55
N ALA A 257 -18.78 -12.92 -13.73
CA ALA A 257 -18.20 -13.27 -15.02
C ALA A 257 -18.77 -14.59 -15.59
N ASN A 258 -18.96 -15.59 -14.71
CA ASN A 258 -19.56 -16.87 -15.10
C ASN A 258 -21.04 -16.71 -15.50
N ARG A 259 -21.78 -15.77 -14.90
CA ARG A 259 -23.17 -15.50 -15.32
C ARG A 259 -23.27 -14.85 -16.69
N LEU A 260 -22.37 -13.90 -17.01
CA LEU A 260 -22.39 -13.22 -18.30
C LEU A 260 -22.04 -14.17 -19.45
N THR A 261 -21.07 -15.07 -19.25
CA THR A 261 -20.71 -16.08 -20.25
C THR A 261 -21.81 -17.10 -20.49
N LEU A 262 -22.58 -17.49 -19.46
CA LEU A 262 -23.74 -18.36 -19.61
C LEU A 262 -24.93 -17.68 -20.32
N ALA A 263 -25.08 -16.36 -20.19
CA ALA A 263 -26.13 -15.59 -20.86
C ALA A 263 -25.83 -15.37 -22.36
N ASP A 264 -24.56 -15.23 -22.73
CA ASP A 264 -24.12 -15.07 -24.13
C ASP A 264 -24.15 -16.41 -24.90
N GLY A 265 -23.97 -17.52 -24.20
CA GLY A 265 -24.04 -18.88 -24.78
C GLY A 265 -25.44 -19.43 -25.01
N SER A 266 -26.51 -18.73 -24.61
CA SER A 266 -27.90 -19.17 -24.78
C SER A 266 -28.62 -18.59 -26.01
N ASP A 267 -27.96 -17.70 -26.76
CA ASP A 267 -28.50 -17.05 -27.97
C ASP A 267 -27.94 -17.65 -29.29
N GLY A 268 -27.26 -18.80 -29.23
CA GLY A 268 -26.64 -19.50 -30.36
C GLY A 268 -27.33 -20.79 -30.80
#